data_AF-A0A9P7MBR0-F1
#
_entry.id   AF-A0A9P7MBR0-F1
#
_cell.length_a   1.000
_cell.length_b   1.000
_cell.length_c   1.000
_cell.angle_alpha   90.00
_cell.angle_beta   90.00
_cell.angle_gamma   90.00
#
_symmetry.space_group_name_H-M   'P 1'
#
loop_
_entity.id
_entity.type
_entity.pdbx_description
1 polymer ?
#
loop_
_entity_poly.entity_id
_entity_poly.type
_entity_poly.pdbx_seq_one_letter_code
_entity_poly.pdbx_strand_id
1 'polypeptide(L)'
;MALASALIKRHAITSSCEYLPWSSATYSRDQHTKPVFRLPDFSEPLLFNVSHQAGLVCLLGVSRPPVGVSIGVDIACPSERRDRDHALVAEEKDGWSGFVGMHESVFSEGEATRLRGLETGPAPLDLDVRLAYFYALWCLREAYVKMTGEALLADWLGELEMRNFAPPGEAVTEGGEGPLDIWFRGARVEDVRVRMQWYADEFLICTAVRGDEQGVLDVRDEWTLLDIDEVLDAAERANAR
;
A
#
# COMPACT_ATOMS: atom_id res chain seq x y z
N MET A 1 -2.30 -15.74 -6.84
CA MET A 1 -1.62 -14.80 -5.89
C MET A 1 -1.14 -15.45 -4.60
N ALA A 2 -1.90 -16.33 -3.93
CA ALA A 2 -1.50 -16.89 -2.64
C ALA A 2 -0.13 -17.62 -2.65
N LEU A 3 0.17 -18.37 -3.72
CA LEU A 3 1.47 -19.04 -3.88
C LEU A 3 2.63 -18.03 -3.98
N ALA A 4 2.56 -17.08 -4.92
CA ALA A 4 3.59 -16.05 -5.07
C ALA A 4 3.81 -15.25 -3.77
N SER A 5 2.72 -14.90 -3.06
CA SER A 5 2.80 -14.27 -1.74
C SER A 5 3.52 -15.15 -0.72
N ALA A 6 3.22 -16.45 -0.69
CA ALA A 6 3.91 -17.37 0.22
C ALA A 6 5.41 -17.49 -0.12
N LEU A 7 5.76 -17.58 -1.41
CA LEU A 7 7.14 -17.70 -1.88
C LEU A 7 7.96 -16.44 -1.58
N ILE A 8 7.46 -15.23 -1.91
CA ILE A 8 8.20 -13.99 -1.66
C ILE A 8 8.42 -13.72 -0.17
N LYS A 9 7.48 -14.11 0.70
CA LYS A 9 7.65 -14.03 2.16
C LYS A 9 8.77 -14.96 2.64
N ARG A 10 8.79 -16.22 2.17
CA ARG A 10 9.87 -17.16 2.51
C ARG A 10 11.21 -16.66 2.02
N HIS A 11 11.25 -16.15 0.79
CA HIS A 11 12.43 -15.54 0.20
C HIS A 11 12.96 -14.38 1.04
N ALA A 12 12.09 -13.43 1.41
CA ALA A 12 12.47 -12.30 2.25
C ALA A 12 13.05 -12.77 3.60
N ILE A 13 12.44 -13.78 4.24
CA ILE A 13 12.93 -14.36 5.50
C ILE A 13 14.31 -14.97 5.32
N THR A 14 14.50 -15.86 4.34
CA THR A 14 15.81 -16.51 4.11
C THR A 14 16.90 -15.51 3.72
N SER A 15 16.56 -14.51 2.92
CA SER A 15 17.50 -13.46 2.50
C SER A 15 17.89 -12.54 3.65
N SER A 16 17.02 -12.37 4.64
CA SER A 16 17.31 -11.56 5.85
C SER A 16 17.96 -12.36 6.97
N CYS A 17 17.81 -13.68 6.96
CA CYS A 17 18.33 -14.61 7.96
C CYS A 17 19.02 -15.78 7.24
N GLU A 18 20.20 -15.52 6.67
CA GLU A 18 20.93 -16.46 5.81
C GLU A 18 21.29 -17.81 6.45
N TYR A 19 21.22 -17.90 7.78
CA TYR A 19 21.43 -19.11 8.56
C TYR A 19 20.19 -20.02 8.62
N LEU A 20 19.03 -19.56 8.15
CA LEU A 20 17.80 -20.34 8.14
C LEU A 20 17.63 -21.07 6.80
N PRO A 21 17.43 -22.39 6.81
CA PRO A 21 17.05 -23.10 5.60
C PRO A 21 15.64 -22.69 5.18
N TRP A 22 15.38 -22.72 3.86
CA TRP A 22 14.08 -22.33 3.29
C TRP A 22 12.89 -23.10 3.88
N SER A 23 13.09 -24.39 4.17
CA SER A 23 12.09 -25.23 4.82
C SER A 23 11.62 -24.66 6.16
N SER A 24 12.52 -24.01 6.91
CA SER A 24 12.28 -23.42 8.24
C SER A 24 11.90 -21.93 8.20
N ALA A 25 11.95 -21.29 7.03
CA ALA A 25 11.56 -19.89 6.83
C ALA A 25 10.02 -19.72 6.87
N THR A 26 9.40 -20.03 8.01
CA THR A 26 7.95 -19.97 8.18
C THR A 26 7.52 -18.72 8.92
N TYR A 27 6.43 -18.08 8.47
CA TYR A 27 5.78 -16.97 9.18
C TYR A 27 4.49 -17.46 9.86
N SER A 28 4.09 -16.74 10.91
CA SER A 28 2.81 -16.93 11.60
C SER A 28 1.87 -15.76 11.29
N ARG A 29 0.71 -15.71 11.94
CA ARG A 29 -0.23 -14.60 11.85
C ARG A 29 -0.42 -13.99 13.23
N ASP A 30 -0.46 -12.66 13.31
CA ASP A 30 -0.80 -11.96 14.53
C ASP A 30 -2.31 -11.98 14.80
N GLN A 31 -2.74 -11.28 15.85
CA GLN A 31 -4.15 -11.18 16.25
C GLN A 31 -5.07 -10.54 15.20
N HIS A 32 -4.50 -9.78 14.25
CA HIS A 32 -5.20 -9.14 13.14
C HIS A 32 -4.97 -9.87 11.81
N THR A 33 -4.47 -11.11 11.88
CA THR A 33 -4.18 -11.99 10.75
C THR A 33 -3.01 -11.55 9.85
N LYS A 34 -2.29 -10.48 10.21
CA LYS A 34 -1.12 -9.99 9.47
C LYS A 34 0.01 -11.01 9.58
N PRO A 35 0.67 -11.38 8.47
CA PRO A 35 1.78 -12.31 8.51
C PRO A 35 2.98 -11.67 9.23
N VAL A 36 3.58 -12.40 10.17
CA VAL A 36 4.73 -11.94 10.97
C VAL A 36 5.78 -13.05 11.08
N PHE A 37 7.05 -12.66 11.11
CA PHE A 37 8.17 -13.59 11.28
C PHE A 37 8.90 -13.33 12.59
N ARG A 38 8.84 -14.31 13.50
CA ARG A 38 9.52 -14.26 14.79
C ARG A 38 10.28 -15.55 15.04
N LEU A 39 11.44 -15.42 15.66
CA LEU A 39 12.24 -16.55 16.12
C LEU A 39 11.69 -17.10 17.46
N PRO A 40 12.12 -18.28 17.91
CA PRO A 40 11.66 -18.88 19.17
C PRO A 40 11.96 -18.02 20.41
N ASP A 41 12.95 -17.12 20.34
CA ASP A 41 13.27 -16.15 21.38
C ASP A 41 12.41 -14.87 21.33
N PHE A 42 11.37 -14.87 20.48
CA PHE A 42 10.45 -13.77 20.20
C PHE A 42 11.08 -12.56 19.50
N SER A 43 12.34 -12.64 19.06
CA SER A 43 12.92 -11.60 18.22
C SER A 43 12.27 -11.57 16.84
N GLU A 44 12.17 -10.38 16.26
CA GLU A 44 11.60 -10.12 14.93
C GLU A 44 12.72 -9.62 14.01
N PRO A 45 13.54 -10.53 13.44
CA PRO A 45 14.70 -10.14 12.64
C PRO A 45 14.33 -9.55 11.27
N LEU A 46 13.08 -9.73 10.84
CA LEU A 46 12.51 -9.13 9.64
C LEU A 46 11.07 -8.71 9.90
N LEU A 47 10.81 -7.42 9.82
CA LEU A 47 9.47 -6.86 9.70
C LEU A 47 9.11 -6.78 8.21
N PHE A 48 7.95 -7.28 7.80
CA PHE A 48 7.49 -7.16 6.41
C PHE A 48 5.99 -6.92 6.30
N ASN A 49 5.57 -6.36 5.17
CA ASN A 49 4.18 -6.29 4.74
C ASN A 49 4.08 -6.68 3.26
N VAL A 50 2.91 -7.19 2.85
CA VAL A 50 2.71 -7.74 1.50
C VAL A 50 1.36 -7.31 0.95
N SER A 51 1.32 -6.95 -0.32
CA SER A 51 0.08 -6.74 -1.07
C SER A 51 0.15 -7.38 -2.45
N HIS A 52 -1.00 -7.55 -3.10
CA HIS A 52 -1.07 -8.11 -4.45
C HIS A 52 -2.27 -7.60 -5.23
N GLN A 53 -2.10 -7.35 -6.52
CA GLN A 53 -3.19 -7.04 -7.45
C GLN A 53 -2.77 -7.41 -8.88
N ALA A 54 -3.73 -7.79 -9.73
CA ALA A 54 -3.54 -8.07 -11.16
C ALA A 54 -2.32 -8.93 -11.52
N GLY A 55 -2.04 -9.98 -10.73
CA GLY A 55 -0.92 -10.89 -10.99
C GLY A 55 0.42 -10.51 -10.34
N LEU A 56 0.56 -9.30 -9.78
CA LEU A 56 1.78 -8.84 -9.13
C LEU A 56 1.68 -8.94 -7.60
N VAL A 57 2.77 -9.35 -6.94
CA VAL A 57 2.92 -9.31 -5.48
C VAL A 57 4.03 -8.34 -5.14
N CYS A 58 3.76 -7.38 -4.26
CA CYS A 58 4.79 -6.51 -3.69
C CYS A 58 5.03 -6.87 -2.22
N LEU A 59 6.29 -6.86 -1.79
CA LEU A 59 6.69 -7.03 -0.40
C LEU A 59 7.62 -5.88 -0.01
N LEU A 60 7.26 -5.18 1.06
CA LEU A 60 8.12 -4.21 1.72
C LEU A 60 8.67 -4.86 2.99
N GLY A 61 9.99 -4.80 3.20
CA GLY A 61 10.66 -5.43 4.33
C GLY A 61 11.73 -4.54 4.95
N VAL A 62 11.87 -4.63 6.27
CA VAL A 62 12.92 -3.97 7.06
C VAL A 62 13.65 -5.04 7.86
N SER A 63 14.91 -5.28 7.51
CA SER A 63 15.77 -6.22 8.23
C SER A 63 16.30 -5.58 9.52
N ARG A 64 16.28 -6.33 10.63
CA ARG A 64 16.64 -5.86 11.98
C ARG A 64 15.94 -4.53 12.31
N PRO A 65 14.60 -4.50 12.28
CA PRO A 65 13.84 -3.27 12.45
C PRO A 65 14.13 -2.62 13.82
N PRO A 66 14.32 -1.29 13.86
CA PRO A 66 14.34 -0.56 15.13
C PRO A 66 13.03 -0.75 15.90
N VAL A 67 13.11 -0.64 17.24
CA VAL A 67 11.92 -0.73 18.10
C VAL A 67 10.92 0.37 17.74
N GLY A 68 9.66 0.00 17.58
CA GLY A 68 8.57 0.95 17.27
C GLY A 68 8.34 1.19 15.78
N VAL A 69 9.19 0.67 14.89
CA VAL A 69 8.96 0.76 13.45
C VAL A 69 7.77 -0.10 13.04
N SER A 70 6.90 0.46 12.21
CA SER A 70 5.78 -0.26 11.59
C SER A 70 5.74 0.07 10.10
N ILE A 71 5.40 -0.92 9.27
CA ILE A 71 5.33 -0.75 7.82
C ILE A 71 4.07 -1.35 7.21
N GLY A 72 3.63 -0.74 6.13
CA GLY A 72 2.54 -1.18 5.27
C GLY A 72 2.87 -0.91 3.80
N VAL A 73 2.39 -1.78 2.92
CA VAL A 73 2.46 -1.61 1.47
C VAL A 73 1.11 -1.98 0.87
N ASP A 74 0.70 -1.22 -0.13
CA ASP A 74 -0.41 -1.60 -0.99
C ASP A 74 -0.07 -1.44 -2.46
N ILE A 75 -0.82 -2.15 -3.30
CA ILE A 75 -0.70 -2.09 -4.75
C ILE A 75 -2.10 -2.05 -5.36
N ALA A 76 -2.30 -1.09 -6.26
CA ALA A 76 -3.50 -0.96 -7.07
C ALA A 76 -3.14 -1.03 -8.56
N CYS A 77 -4.02 -1.58 -9.37
CA CYS A 77 -3.91 -1.64 -10.82
C CYS A 77 -5.21 -1.07 -11.42
N PRO A 78 -5.27 0.25 -11.69
CA PRO A 78 -6.46 0.89 -12.25
C PRO A 78 -6.89 0.28 -13.58
N SER A 79 -5.93 -0.13 -14.42
CA SER A 79 -6.18 -0.73 -15.73
C SER A 79 -6.91 -2.08 -15.64
N GLU A 80 -6.63 -2.90 -14.61
CA GLU A 80 -7.29 -4.22 -14.38
C GLU A 80 -8.82 -4.09 -14.30
N ARG A 81 -9.31 -2.99 -13.74
CA ARG A 81 -10.74 -2.78 -13.45
C ARG A 81 -11.39 -1.74 -14.34
N ARG A 82 -10.65 -1.19 -15.30
CA ARG A 82 -11.06 -0.03 -16.10
C ARG A 82 -12.44 -0.21 -16.73
N ASP A 83 -12.65 -1.26 -17.51
CA ASP A 83 -13.93 -1.45 -18.22
C ASP A 83 -15.12 -1.60 -17.26
N ARG A 84 -14.89 -2.31 -16.14
CA ARG A 84 -15.90 -2.49 -15.09
C ARG A 84 -16.22 -1.16 -14.41
N ASP A 85 -15.21 -0.40 -14.03
CA ASP A 85 -15.40 0.85 -13.29
C ASP A 85 -16.01 1.94 -14.19
N HIS A 86 -15.66 1.97 -15.50
CA HIS A 86 -16.34 2.81 -16.49
C HIS A 86 -17.83 2.45 -16.61
N ALA A 87 -18.16 1.16 -16.70
CA ALA A 87 -19.53 0.71 -16.76
C ALA A 87 -20.30 1.09 -15.48
N LEU A 88 -19.71 0.86 -14.31
CA LEU A 88 -20.30 1.25 -13.02
C LEU A 88 -20.58 2.75 -12.96
N VAL A 89 -19.59 3.59 -13.31
CA VAL A 89 -19.78 5.05 -13.32
C VAL A 89 -20.88 5.48 -14.30
N ALA A 90 -21.02 4.81 -15.44
CA ALA A 90 -22.08 5.11 -16.40
C ALA A 90 -23.48 4.64 -15.95
N GLU A 91 -23.56 3.57 -15.16
CA GLU A 91 -24.81 3.02 -14.61
C GLU A 91 -25.27 3.73 -13.33
N GLU A 92 -24.35 4.32 -12.58
CA GLU A 92 -24.66 5.09 -11.37
C GLU A 92 -25.52 6.32 -11.68
N LYS A 93 -26.59 6.50 -10.88
CA LYS A 93 -27.56 7.59 -11.09
C LYS A 93 -26.92 8.98 -11.08
N ASP A 94 -25.92 9.16 -10.20
CA ASP A 94 -25.18 10.40 -10.02
C ASP A 94 -23.76 10.31 -10.62
N GLY A 95 -23.56 9.41 -11.59
CA GLY A 95 -22.31 9.24 -12.32
C GLY A 95 -21.10 9.01 -11.41
N TRP A 96 -20.05 9.80 -11.62
CA TRP A 96 -18.84 9.74 -10.81
C TRP A 96 -19.09 10.03 -9.32
N SER A 97 -19.98 10.97 -9.01
CA SER A 97 -20.30 11.29 -7.62
C SER A 97 -21.02 10.14 -6.91
N GLY A 98 -21.86 9.40 -7.63
CA GLY A 98 -22.47 8.15 -7.15
C GLY A 98 -21.42 7.06 -6.92
N PHE A 99 -20.49 6.89 -7.86
CA PHE A 99 -19.37 5.96 -7.71
C PHE A 99 -18.52 6.24 -6.46
N VAL A 100 -18.17 7.50 -6.20
CA VAL A 100 -17.46 7.89 -4.96
C VAL A 100 -18.31 7.60 -3.72
N GLY A 101 -19.62 7.87 -3.78
CA GLY A 101 -20.56 7.63 -2.70
C GLY A 101 -20.63 6.17 -2.24
N MET A 102 -20.48 5.20 -3.15
CA MET A 102 -20.42 3.77 -2.78
C MET A 102 -19.27 3.43 -1.81
N HIS A 103 -18.24 4.27 -1.74
CA HIS A 103 -16.99 4.03 -1.01
C HIS A 103 -16.81 4.98 0.18
N GLU A 104 -17.79 5.82 0.50
CA GLU A 104 -17.65 6.90 1.48
C GLU A 104 -17.43 6.41 2.91
N SER A 105 -17.79 5.17 3.24
CA SER A 105 -17.47 4.55 4.54
C SER A 105 -15.97 4.38 4.79
N VAL A 106 -15.16 4.38 3.73
CA VAL A 106 -13.70 4.24 3.81
C VAL A 106 -13.01 5.60 3.83
N PHE A 107 -13.64 6.64 3.28
CA PHE A 107 -13.03 7.97 3.10
C PHE A 107 -13.49 8.96 4.17
N SER A 108 -12.64 9.93 4.47
CA SER A 108 -13.05 11.14 5.16
C SER A 108 -13.93 12.01 4.26
N GLU A 109 -14.72 12.90 4.86
CA GLU A 109 -15.57 13.85 4.14
C GLU A 109 -14.75 14.74 3.17
N GLY A 110 -13.56 15.18 3.60
CA GLY A 110 -12.65 16.00 2.78
C GLY A 110 -12.15 15.27 1.54
N GLU A 111 -11.74 14.01 1.69
CA GLU A 111 -11.30 13.17 0.58
C GLU A 111 -12.43 12.89 -0.43
N ALA A 112 -13.62 12.52 0.06
CA ALA A 112 -14.78 12.25 -0.78
C ALA A 112 -15.23 13.50 -1.53
N THR A 113 -15.25 14.65 -0.85
CA THR A 113 -15.54 15.96 -1.46
C THR A 113 -14.55 16.28 -2.57
N ARG A 114 -13.26 16.05 -2.31
CA ARG A 114 -12.21 16.28 -3.29
C ARG A 114 -12.35 15.39 -4.52
N LEU A 115 -12.58 14.08 -4.33
CA LEU A 115 -12.80 13.16 -5.44
C LEU A 115 -13.99 13.59 -6.31
N ARG A 116 -15.13 13.94 -5.70
CA ARG A 116 -16.32 14.43 -6.43
C ARG A 116 -16.01 15.71 -7.22
N GLY A 117 -15.22 16.62 -6.64
CA GLY A 117 -14.81 17.87 -7.28
C GLY A 117 -13.98 17.69 -8.57
N LEU A 118 -13.38 16.53 -8.81
CA LEU A 118 -12.60 16.26 -10.03
C LEU A 118 -13.44 16.26 -11.31
N GLU A 119 -14.76 16.02 -11.21
CA GLU A 119 -15.69 16.06 -12.33
C GLU A 119 -16.23 17.47 -12.62
N THR A 120 -16.30 18.33 -11.61
CA THR A 120 -17.02 19.62 -11.69
C THR A 120 -16.12 20.84 -11.55
N GLY A 121 -14.80 20.64 -11.41
CA GLY A 121 -13.81 21.70 -11.31
C GLY A 121 -13.69 22.56 -12.58
N PRO A 122 -12.91 23.65 -12.53
CA PRO A 122 -12.72 24.56 -13.68
C PRO A 122 -12.06 23.89 -14.90
N ALA A 123 -11.34 22.79 -14.69
CA ALA A 123 -10.87 21.88 -15.73
C ALA A 123 -11.26 20.44 -15.35
N PRO A 124 -12.46 19.96 -15.74
CA PRO A 124 -12.92 18.60 -15.47
C PRO A 124 -11.94 17.57 -16.00
N LEU A 125 -11.57 16.61 -15.17
CA LEU A 125 -10.65 15.54 -15.55
C LEU A 125 -11.40 14.42 -16.29
N ASP A 126 -10.70 13.75 -17.21
CA ASP A 126 -11.25 12.54 -17.83
C ASP A 126 -11.51 11.44 -16.78
N LEU A 127 -12.29 10.43 -17.15
CA LEU A 127 -12.67 9.38 -16.20
C LEU A 127 -11.49 8.51 -15.77
N ASP A 128 -10.51 8.28 -16.63
CA ASP A 128 -9.33 7.46 -16.29
C ASP A 128 -8.44 8.18 -15.29
N VAL A 129 -8.24 9.49 -15.46
CA VAL A 129 -7.53 10.34 -14.51
C VAL A 129 -8.29 10.39 -13.19
N ARG A 130 -9.62 10.57 -13.20
CA ARG A 130 -10.44 10.50 -11.97
C ARG A 130 -10.29 9.16 -11.24
N LEU A 131 -10.31 8.05 -11.97
CA LEU A 131 -10.06 6.71 -11.41
C LEU A 131 -8.63 6.60 -10.87
N ALA A 132 -7.62 7.18 -11.52
CA ALA A 132 -6.25 7.20 -11.01
C ALA A 132 -6.16 7.94 -9.66
N TYR A 133 -6.89 9.04 -9.48
CA TYR A 133 -7.01 9.72 -8.18
C TYR A 133 -7.68 8.85 -7.12
N PHE A 134 -8.77 8.17 -7.47
CA PHE A 134 -9.45 7.25 -6.56
C PHE A 134 -8.53 6.12 -6.12
N TYR A 135 -7.82 5.48 -7.06
CA TYR A 135 -6.89 4.40 -6.75
C TYR A 135 -5.65 4.88 -6.01
N ALA A 136 -5.18 6.11 -6.23
CA ALA A 136 -4.16 6.74 -5.42
C ALA A 136 -4.57 6.89 -3.97
N LEU A 137 -5.78 7.42 -3.73
CA LEU A 137 -6.32 7.52 -2.39
C LEU A 137 -6.49 6.15 -1.73
N TRP A 138 -7.09 5.21 -2.45
CA TRP A 138 -7.34 3.85 -1.95
C TRP A 138 -6.03 3.18 -1.53
N CYS A 139 -5.03 3.18 -2.41
CA CYS A 139 -3.73 2.55 -2.19
C CYS A 139 -2.98 3.20 -1.01
N LEU A 140 -3.02 4.53 -0.88
CA LEU A 140 -2.44 5.23 0.28
C LEU A 140 -3.10 4.81 1.60
N ARG A 141 -4.43 4.76 1.64
CA ARG A 141 -5.19 4.40 2.85
C ARG A 141 -4.97 2.95 3.25
N GLU A 142 -4.99 2.03 2.29
CA GLU A 142 -4.67 0.61 2.51
C GLU A 142 -3.24 0.43 3.04
N ALA A 143 -2.25 1.11 2.47
CA ALA A 143 -0.89 1.06 2.97
C ALA A 143 -0.80 1.55 4.43
N TYR A 144 -1.49 2.65 4.76
CA TYR A 144 -1.54 3.19 6.12
C TYR A 144 -2.22 2.22 7.11
N VAL A 145 -3.35 1.63 6.74
CA VAL A 145 -4.10 0.70 7.59
C VAL A 145 -3.32 -0.61 7.78
N LYS A 146 -2.68 -1.12 6.73
CA LYS A 146 -1.77 -2.28 6.82
C LYS A 146 -0.55 -2.01 7.71
N MET A 147 -0.09 -0.76 7.76
CA MET A 147 0.98 -0.33 8.66
C MET A 147 0.53 -0.38 10.12
N THR A 148 -0.67 0.10 10.46
CA THR A 148 -1.21 0.01 11.84
C THR A 148 -1.52 -1.42 12.24
N GLY A 149 -1.73 -2.31 11.27
CA GLY A 149 -2.13 -3.70 11.50
C GLY A 149 -3.63 -3.86 11.71
N GLU A 150 -4.41 -2.80 11.52
CA GLU A 150 -5.87 -2.85 11.56
C GLU A 150 -6.43 -3.20 10.17
N ALA A 151 -7.74 -3.44 10.08
CA ALA A 151 -8.43 -3.71 8.82
C ALA A 151 -9.19 -2.48 8.33
N LEU A 152 -9.61 -2.46 7.06
CA LEU A 152 -10.51 -1.42 6.50
C LEU A 152 -11.94 -1.42 7.12
N LEU A 153 -12.13 -2.04 8.28
CA LEU A 153 -13.36 -2.00 9.05
C LEU A 153 -13.18 -1.24 10.37
N ALA A 154 -12.07 -0.52 10.52
CA ALA A 154 -11.83 0.27 11.71
C ALA A 154 -12.77 1.47 11.75
N ASP A 155 -13.44 1.67 12.90
CA ASP A 155 -14.44 2.74 13.06
C ASP A 155 -13.86 4.15 12.91
N TRP A 156 -12.53 4.29 12.97
CA TRP A 156 -11.82 5.56 12.84
C TRP A 156 -11.46 5.94 11.41
N LEU A 157 -11.76 5.12 10.39
CA LEU A 157 -11.34 5.42 9.00
C LEU A 157 -11.78 6.82 8.55
N GLY A 158 -13.00 7.23 8.84
CA GLY A 158 -13.47 8.59 8.50
C GLY A 158 -12.69 9.72 9.17
N GLU A 159 -11.91 9.42 10.22
CA GLU A 159 -11.03 10.38 10.93
C GLU A 159 -9.60 10.44 10.36
N LEU A 160 -9.22 9.51 9.47
CA LEU A 160 -7.97 9.55 8.71
C LEU A 160 -8.21 10.32 7.41
N GLU A 161 -7.31 11.22 7.06
CA GLU A 161 -7.41 12.05 5.86
C GLU A 161 -6.04 12.18 5.19
N MET A 162 -5.98 11.77 3.92
CA MET A 162 -4.90 12.07 2.99
C MET A 162 -5.23 13.40 2.32
N ARG A 163 -4.48 14.45 2.63
CA ARG A 163 -4.60 15.76 1.98
C ARG A 163 -3.60 15.86 0.83
N ASN A 164 -3.93 16.63 -0.19
CA ASN A 164 -3.05 16.90 -1.33
C ASN A 164 -2.58 15.65 -2.12
N PHE A 165 -3.23 14.47 -1.94
CA PHE A 165 -2.94 13.28 -2.75
C PHE A 165 -3.17 13.53 -4.25
N ALA A 166 -2.26 13.08 -5.10
CA ALA A 166 -2.46 13.03 -6.54
C ALA A 166 -1.66 11.82 -7.06
N PRO A 167 -2.17 11.07 -8.04
CA PRO A 167 -1.36 10.01 -8.64
C PRO A 167 -0.06 10.62 -9.22
N PRO A 168 1.06 9.88 -9.23
CA PRO A 168 2.33 10.42 -9.68
C PRO A 168 2.23 10.95 -11.12
N GLY A 169 2.74 12.16 -11.34
CA GLY A 169 2.67 12.86 -12.64
C GLY A 169 1.49 13.81 -12.78
N GLU A 170 0.45 13.69 -11.95
CA GLU A 170 -0.69 14.61 -11.94
C GLU A 170 -0.48 15.80 -10.98
N ALA A 171 -1.03 16.95 -11.36
CA ALA A 171 -0.96 18.15 -10.54
C ALA A 171 -1.90 18.04 -9.34
N VAL A 172 -1.51 18.52 -8.15
CA VAL A 172 -2.45 18.66 -7.02
C VAL A 172 -3.48 19.72 -7.40
N THR A 173 -4.63 19.31 -7.95
CA THR A 173 -5.62 20.22 -8.54
C THR A 173 -6.18 21.18 -7.48
N GLU A 174 -5.93 22.48 -7.71
CA GLU A 174 -6.45 23.77 -7.16
C GLU A 174 -6.95 23.94 -5.71
N GLY A 175 -7.06 22.90 -4.89
CA GLY A 175 -7.51 23.00 -3.49
C GLY A 175 -6.46 22.63 -2.44
N GLY A 176 -5.27 22.23 -2.88
CA GLY A 176 -4.22 21.67 -2.04
C GLY A 176 -2.85 22.17 -2.45
N GLU A 177 -2.50 23.39 -2.06
CA GLU A 177 -1.12 23.86 -2.23
C GLU A 177 -0.24 23.19 -1.18
N GLY A 178 0.46 22.11 -1.55
CA GLY A 178 1.40 21.47 -0.63
C GLY A 178 1.75 20.02 -0.95
N PRO A 179 2.73 19.45 -0.22
CA PRO A 179 3.03 18.02 -0.29
C PRO A 179 1.84 17.19 0.19
N LEU A 180 1.82 15.90 -0.21
CA LEU A 180 0.94 14.90 0.36
C LEU A 180 1.09 14.89 1.89
N ASP A 181 -0.01 15.12 2.59
CA ASP A 181 -0.06 15.19 4.06
C ASP A 181 -1.06 14.18 4.60
N ILE A 182 -0.74 13.62 5.78
CA ILE A 182 -1.61 12.71 6.49
C ILE A 182 -2.12 13.41 7.75
N TRP A 183 -3.43 13.37 7.95
CA TRP A 183 -4.09 13.90 9.12
C TRP A 183 -4.90 12.79 9.79
N PHE A 184 -4.86 12.73 11.11
CA PHE A 184 -5.64 11.79 11.89
C PHE A 184 -6.29 12.53 13.06
N ARG A 185 -7.61 12.46 13.18
CA ARG A 185 -8.39 13.15 14.24
C ARG A 185 -8.12 14.66 14.31
N GLY A 186 -7.94 15.29 13.16
CA GLY A 186 -7.67 16.72 13.06
C GLY A 186 -6.25 17.15 13.42
N ALA A 187 -5.34 16.21 13.69
CA ALA A 187 -3.91 16.49 13.88
C ALA A 187 -3.10 15.95 12.70
N ARG A 188 -2.06 16.69 12.29
CA ARG A 188 -1.10 16.21 11.30
C ARG A 188 -0.30 15.04 11.88
N VAL A 189 -0.14 13.98 11.10
CA VAL A 189 0.70 12.83 11.43
C VAL A 189 2.11 13.11 10.94
N GLU A 190 3.08 13.19 11.86
CA GLU A 190 4.47 13.56 11.55
C GLU A 190 5.43 12.35 11.63
N ASP A 191 5.02 11.27 12.29
CA ASP A 191 5.82 10.07 12.53
C ASP A 191 5.67 9.01 11.42
N VAL A 192 4.89 9.30 10.37
CA VAL A 192 4.63 8.40 9.24
C VAL A 192 5.08 9.02 7.94
N ARG A 193 5.98 8.32 7.24
CA ARG A 193 6.36 8.62 5.85
C ARG A 193 5.54 7.75 4.91
N VAL A 194 4.81 8.38 3.99
CA VAL A 194 4.18 7.69 2.86
C VAL A 194 4.92 7.96 1.56
N ARG A 195 4.93 6.97 0.68
CA ARG A 195 5.38 7.13 -0.71
C ARG A 195 4.38 6.51 -1.65
N MET A 196 4.37 7.00 -2.87
CA MET A 196 3.49 6.56 -3.94
C MET A 196 4.25 6.66 -5.26
N GLN A 197 4.24 5.59 -6.04
CA GLN A 197 4.94 5.54 -7.33
C GLN A 197 4.23 4.63 -8.32
N TRP A 198 4.38 4.93 -9.60
CA TRP A 198 4.06 3.99 -10.66
C TRP A 198 5.14 2.93 -10.77
N TYR A 199 4.71 1.71 -11.04
CA TYR A 199 5.55 0.57 -11.40
C TYR A 199 5.02 -0.01 -12.70
N ALA A 200 5.91 -0.11 -13.70
CA ALA A 200 5.60 -0.56 -15.05
C ALA A 200 4.39 0.16 -15.68
N ASP A 201 4.18 1.44 -15.34
CA ASP A 201 3.08 2.30 -15.84
C ASP A 201 1.65 1.78 -15.66
N GLU A 202 1.47 0.68 -14.93
CA GLU A 202 0.17 0.01 -14.72
C GLU A 202 -0.19 -0.14 -13.24
N PHE A 203 0.82 -0.22 -12.38
CA PHE A 203 0.65 -0.50 -10.96
C PHE A 203 1.01 0.71 -10.14
N LEU A 204 0.09 1.14 -9.30
CA LEU A 204 0.36 2.14 -8.28
C LEU A 204 0.74 1.44 -6.98
N ILE A 205 1.96 1.67 -6.51
CA ILE A 205 2.45 1.11 -5.25
C ILE A 205 2.55 2.23 -4.22
N CYS A 206 1.90 2.04 -3.08
CA CYS A 206 1.99 2.94 -1.93
C CYS A 206 2.66 2.25 -0.75
N THR A 207 3.53 2.96 -0.06
CA THR A 207 4.16 2.50 1.18
C THR A 207 3.85 3.45 2.31
N ALA A 208 3.74 2.93 3.53
CA ALA A 208 3.60 3.69 4.76
C ALA A 208 4.59 3.14 5.79
N VAL A 209 5.41 4.02 6.36
CA VAL A 209 6.48 3.67 7.31
C VAL A 209 6.37 4.59 8.51
N ARG A 210 6.07 4.03 9.68
CA ARG A 210 6.05 4.74 10.97
C ARG A 210 7.35 4.54 11.73
N GLY A 211 7.79 5.56 12.46
CA GLY A 211 8.91 5.46 13.41
C GLY A 211 10.29 5.58 12.75
N ASP A 212 10.35 6.22 11.57
CA ASP A 212 11.60 6.54 10.85
C ASP A 212 11.80 8.07 10.75
N GLU A 213 11.52 8.78 11.84
CA GLU A 213 11.58 10.24 11.92
C GLU A 213 12.99 10.76 11.60
N GLN A 214 14.02 10.03 12.01
CA GLN A 214 15.41 10.40 11.77
C GLN A 214 15.93 9.93 10.41
N GLY A 215 15.10 9.29 9.57
CA GLY A 215 15.49 8.80 8.24
C GLY A 215 16.60 7.75 8.28
N VAL A 216 16.61 6.93 9.32
CA VAL A 216 17.60 5.86 9.53
C VAL A 216 17.31 4.68 8.61
N LEU A 217 16.05 4.46 8.25
CA LEU A 217 15.68 3.44 7.29
C LEU A 217 15.99 3.93 5.87
N ASP A 218 16.95 3.27 5.24
CA ASP A 218 17.21 3.35 3.80
C ASP A 218 16.09 2.62 3.02
N VAL A 219 14.89 3.19 3.04
CA VAL A 219 13.79 2.74 2.19
C VAL A 219 14.12 3.19 0.77
N ARG A 220 14.51 2.24 -0.09
CA ARG A 220 14.87 2.50 -1.48
C ARG A 220 13.65 2.83 -2.33
N ASP A 221 13.84 3.65 -3.35
CA ASP A 221 12.79 4.02 -4.32
C ASP A 221 12.63 2.98 -5.44
N GLU A 222 13.66 2.15 -5.65
CA GLU A 222 13.69 1.13 -6.70
C GLU A 222 13.13 -0.19 -6.19
N TRP A 223 12.14 -0.72 -6.92
CA TRP A 223 11.62 -2.06 -6.71
C TRP A 223 12.47 -3.08 -7.47
N THR A 224 12.86 -4.16 -6.78
CA THR A 224 13.48 -5.33 -7.42
C THR A 224 12.38 -6.28 -7.87
N LEU A 225 12.26 -6.47 -9.18
CA LEU A 225 11.42 -7.53 -9.73
C LEU A 225 12.12 -8.87 -9.47
N LEU A 226 11.38 -9.84 -8.93
CA LEU A 226 11.86 -11.20 -8.75
C LEU A 226 11.10 -12.11 -9.69
N ASP A 227 11.83 -12.86 -10.51
CA ASP A 227 11.26 -13.95 -11.27
C ASP A 227 11.00 -15.16 -10.35
N ILE A 228 9.98 -15.97 -10.67
CA ILE A 228 9.68 -17.15 -9.86
C ILE A 228 10.84 -18.14 -9.86
N ASP A 229 11.55 -18.31 -10.97
CA ASP A 229 12.69 -19.20 -11.10
C ASP A 229 13.84 -18.71 -10.22
N GLU A 230 14.08 -17.41 -10.13
CA GLU A 230 15.08 -16.82 -9.22
C GLU A 230 14.75 -17.10 -7.75
N VAL A 231 13.47 -17.05 -7.39
CA VAL A 231 13.00 -17.37 -6.03
C VAL A 231 13.18 -18.85 -5.72
N LEU A 232 12.89 -19.75 -6.67
CA LEU A 232 13.06 -21.19 -6.51
C LEU A 232 14.55 -21.56 -6.40
N ASP A 233 15.39 -20.99 -7.26
CA ASP A 233 16.83 -21.14 -7.22
C ASP A 233 17.42 -20.69 -5.87
N ALA A 234 16.92 -19.58 -5.33
CA ALA A 234 17.32 -19.11 -4.00
C ALA A 234 16.87 -20.08 -2.89
N ALA A 235 15.67 -20.68 -3.03
CA ALA A 235 15.16 -21.66 -2.10
C ALA A 235 16.02 -22.94 -2.07
N GLU A 236 16.40 -23.46 -3.23
CA GLU A 236 17.28 -24.64 -3.35
C GLU A 236 18.65 -24.38 -2.73
N ARG A 237 19.26 -23.21 -3.05
CA ARG A 237 20.53 -22.80 -2.44
C ARG A 237 20.46 -22.67 -0.93
N ALA A 238 19.36 -22.15 -0.39
CA ALA A 238 19.18 -21.98 1.05
C ALA A 238 19.02 -23.32 1.79
N ASN A 239 18.42 -24.34 1.15
CA ASN A 239 18.28 -25.68 1.75
C ASN A 239 19.56 -26.53 1.67
N ALA A 240 20.48 -26.20 0.77
CA ALA A 240 21.73 -26.95 0.60
C ALA A 240 22.86 -26.51 1.57
N ARG A 241 22.60 -25.49 2.40
CA ARG A 241 23.51 -24.98 3.43
C ARG A 241 23.38 -25.78 4.72
#